data_AF-A0A7S4C554-F1
#
_entry.id   AF-A0A7S4C554-F1
#
_cell.length_a   1.000
_cell.length_b   1.000
_cell.length_c   1.000
_cell.angle_alpha   90.00
_cell.angle_beta   90.00
_cell.angle_gamma   90.00
#
_symmetry.space_group_name_H-M   'P 1'
#
loop_
_entity.id
_entity.type
_entity.pdbx_description
1 polymer ?
#
loop_
_entity_poly.entity_id
_entity_poly.type
_entity_poly.pdbx_seq_one_letter_code
_entity_poly.pdbx_strand_id
1 'polypeptide(L)'
;VDSKVIARERICEVLRANRYGPREVTVRINHLTSPWGTDDARSVAAAGADAIVLPKVESTEEVHLLKQILGDTCPSVWCMIETPLGVLRAENLAALPEVGCLVMGTSDLSADLHAEGGGERTP
;
A
#
# COMPACT_ATOMS: atom_id res chain seq x y z
N VAL A 1 -19.02 -0.02 4.84
CA VAL A 1 -18.74 -1.31 4.17
C VAL A 1 -18.94 -1.18 2.67
N ASP A 2 -20.13 -0.78 2.23
CA ASP A 2 -20.50 -0.64 0.81
C ASP A 2 -19.53 0.26 0.00
N SER A 3 -19.16 1.43 0.54
CA SER A 3 -18.25 2.37 -0.14
C SER A 3 -16.86 1.80 -0.44
N LYS A 4 -16.37 0.82 0.32
CA LYS A 4 -15.05 0.20 0.08
C LYS A 4 -15.10 -0.77 -1.10
N VAL A 5 -16.19 -1.51 -1.24
CA VAL A 5 -16.44 -2.41 -2.38
C VAL A 5 -16.59 -1.61 -3.66
N ILE A 6 -17.43 -0.57 -3.63
CA ILE A 6 -17.61 0.35 -4.79
C ILE A 6 -16.29 1.02 -5.18
N ALA A 7 -15.47 1.43 -4.21
CA ALA A 7 -14.17 2.02 -4.49
C ALA A 7 -13.22 1.03 -5.19
N ARG A 8 -13.17 -0.22 -4.71
CA ARG A 8 -12.39 -1.30 -5.32
C ARG A 8 -12.80 -1.55 -6.76
N GLU A 9 -14.10 -1.70 -7.02
CA GLU A 9 -14.64 -1.92 -8.37
C GLU A 9 -14.22 -0.81 -9.33
N ARG A 10 -14.40 0.45 -8.93
CA ARG A 10 -14.01 1.62 -9.72
C ARG A 10 -12.50 1.67 -10.00
N ILE A 11 -11.67 1.33 -9.01
CA ILE A 11 -10.22 1.27 -9.21
C ILE A 11 -9.88 0.20 -10.26
N CYS A 12 -10.46 -0.98 -10.16
CA CYS A 12 -10.24 -2.07 -11.12
C CYS A 12 -10.71 -1.70 -12.54
N GLU A 13 -11.84 -1.00 -12.68
CA GLU A 13 -12.29 -0.47 -13.97
C GLU A 13 -11.29 0.52 -14.58
N VAL A 14 -10.77 1.45 -13.77
CA VAL A 14 -9.79 2.44 -14.22
C VAL A 14 -8.48 1.78 -14.64
N LEU A 15 -7.98 0.81 -13.86
CA LEU A 15 -6.77 0.06 -14.18
C LEU A 15 -6.92 -0.68 -15.52
N ARG A 16 -8.01 -1.44 -15.70
CA ARG A 16 -8.27 -2.19 -16.94
C ARG A 16 -8.47 -1.29 -18.16
N ALA A 17 -9.01 -0.09 -17.96
CA ALA A 17 -9.15 0.89 -19.02
C ALA A 17 -7.81 1.51 -19.45
N ASN A 18 -6.72 1.25 -18.72
CA ASN A 18 -5.35 1.72 -19.00
C ASN A 18 -5.28 3.22 -19.36
N ARG A 19 -6.02 4.05 -18.61
CA ARG A 19 -6.18 5.49 -18.92
C ARG A 19 -4.95 6.33 -18.60
N TYR A 20 -3.98 5.78 -17.88
CA TYR A 20 -2.79 6.52 -17.44
C TYR A 20 -1.60 6.42 -18.40
N GLY A 21 -1.71 5.62 -19.47
CA GLY A 21 -0.69 5.51 -20.52
C GLY A 21 0.59 4.86 -19.99
N PRO A 22 1.79 5.42 -20.27
CA PRO A 22 3.07 4.81 -19.87
C PRO A 22 3.46 5.07 -18.39
N ARG A 23 2.55 5.62 -17.58
CA ARG A 23 2.84 5.93 -16.17
C ARG A 23 2.69 4.67 -15.32
N GLU A 24 3.56 4.55 -14.32
CA GLU A 24 3.41 3.54 -13.26
C GLU A 24 2.17 3.86 -12.39
N VAL A 25 1.26 2.91 -12.28
CA VAL A 25 0.01 3.03 -11.53
C VAL A 25 0.06 2.14 -10.30
N THR A 26 0.25 2.79 -9.16
CA THR A 26 0.28 2.12 -7.85
C THR A 26 -1.06 2.25 -7.14
N VAL A 27 -1.48 1.22 -6.41
CA VAL A 27 -2.73 1.26 -5.64
C VAL A 27 -2.49 0.98 -4.16
N ARG A 28 -2.87 1.93 -3.31
CA ARG A 28 -2.93 1.71 -1.85
C ARG A 28 -4.16 0.92 -1.46
N ILE A 29 -3.94 -0.27 -0.92
CA ILE A 29 -5.00 -1.16 -0.43
C ILE A 29 -5.33 -0.88 1.03
N ASN A 30 -6.40 -1.49 1.56
CA ASN A 30 -6.56 -1.57 3.00
C ASN A 30 -5.55 -2.58 3.59
N HIS A 31 -5.23 -2.44 4.88
CA HIS A 31 -4.31 -3.35 5.57
C HIS A 31 -4.78 -4.81 5.47
N LEU A 32 -3.85 -5.77 5.40
CA LEU A 32 -4.16 -7.20 5.20
C LEU A 32 -5.01 -7.81 6.32
N THR A 33 -4.89 -7.28 7.54
CA THR A 33 -5.70 -7.70 8.69
C THR A 33 -7.14 -7.16 8.66
N SER A 34 -7.43 -6.21 7.78
CA SER A 34 -8.79 -5.69 7.61
C SER A 34 -9.65 -6.66 6.78
N PRO A 35 -10.99 -6.61 6.92
CA PRO A 35 -11.90 -7.44 6.12
C PRO A 35 -11.80 -7.23 4.59
N TRP A 36 -11.13 -6.17 4.13
CA TRP A 36 -11.02 -5.83 2.71
C TRP A 36 -9.65 -6.08 2.10
N GLY A 37 -8.58 -6.14 2.91
CA GLY A 37 -7.20 -6.05 2.42
C GLY A 37 -6.83 -7.15 1.42
N THR A 38 -7.16 -8.40 1.74
CA THR A 38 -6.89 -9.54 0.85
C THR A 38 -7.65 -9.44 -0.48
N ASP A 39 -8.91 -9.04 -0.45
CA ASP A 39 -9.72 -8.90 -1.66
C ASP A 39 -9.28 -7.70 -2.50
N ASP A 40 -8.90 -6.59 -1.85
CA ASP A 40 -8.31 -5.44 -2.53
C ASP A 40 -7.03 -5.87 -3.26
N ALA A 41 -6.11 -6.54 -2.56
CA ALA A 41 -4.84 -7.02 -3.12
C ALA A 41 -5.06 -7.88 -4.37
N ARG A 42 -5.94 -8.89 -4.28
CA ARG A 42 -6.25 -9.77 -5.41
C ARG A 42 -6.86 -9.01 -6.58
N SER A 43 -7.79 -8.09 -6.29
CA SER A 43 -8.52 -7.36 -7.32
C SER A 43 -7.65 -6.38 -8.08
N VAL A 44 -6.76 -5.66 -7.39
CA VAL A 44 -5.87 -4.68 -8.03
C VAL A 44 -4.72 -5.35 -8.78
N ALA A 45 -4.17 -6.46 -8.25
CA ALA A 45 -3.19 -7.27 -8.96
C ALA A 45 -3.79 -7.84 -10.26
N ALA A 46 -4.97 -8.46 -10.19
CA ALA A 46 -5.66 -8.99 -11.36
C ALA A 46 -6.12 -7.91 -12.35
N ALA A 47 -6.29 -6.67 -11.90
CA ALA A 47 -6.63 -5.54 -12.76
C ALA A 47 -5.42 -4.89 -13.44
N GLY A 48 -4.19 -5.31 -13.11
CA GLY A 48 -2.96 -4.84 -13.75
C GLY A 48 -2.33 -3.61 -13.07
N ALA A 49 -2.43 -3.48 -11.74
CA ALA A 49 -1.64 -2.49 -11.02
C ALA A 49 -0.14 -2.82 -11.10
N ASP A 50 0.71 -1.81 -11.32
CA ASP A 50 2.16 -1.98 -11.40
C ASP A 50 2.79 -2.21 -10.02
N ALA A 51 2.19 -1.63 -8.98
CA ALA A 51 2.56 -1.87 -7.59
C ALA A 51 1.37 -1.78 -6.63
N ILE A 52 1.47 -2.53 -5.52
CA ILE A 52 0.56 -2.42 -4.37
C ILE A 52 1.26 -1.61 -3.29
N VAL A 53 0.62 -0.53 -2.84
CA VAL A 53 1.06 0.23 -1.67
C VAL A 53 0.41 -0.39 -0.43
N LEU A 54 1.21 -1.07 0.38
CA LEU A 54 0.76 -1.69 1.63
C LEU A 54 0.85 -0.65 2.76
N PRO A 55 -0.27 -0.26 3.40
CA PRO A 55 -0.24 0.71 4.50
C PRO A 55 0.37 0.10 5.77
N LYS A 56 0.87 0.95 6.67
CA LYS A 56 1.30 0.61 8.05
C LYS A 56 2.20 -0.62 8.16
N VAL A 57 3.17 -0.78 7.25
CA VAL A 57 4.03 -1.97 7.25
C VAL A 57 5.01 -1.90 8.41
N GLU A 58 4.95 -2.92 9.28
CA GLU A 58 5.83 -3.01 10.44
C GLU A 58 6.71 -4.25 10.41
N SER A 59 6.51 -5.18 9.49
CA SER A 59 7.28 -6.44 9.47
C SER A 59 7.49 -6.97 8.05
N THR A 60 8.59 -7.71 7.85
CA THR A 60 8.88 -8.37 6.58
C THR A 60 7.87 -9.49 6.27
N GLU A 61 7.29 -10.07 7.31
CA GLU A 61 6.27 -11.11 7.26
C GLU A 61 5.00 -10.63 6.55
N GLU A 62 4.63 -9.35 6.70
CA GLU A 62 3.48 -8.79 5.98
C GLU A 62 3.70 -8.70 4.48
N VAL A 63 4.92 -8.36 4.05
CA VAL A 63 5.32 -8.34 2.63
C VAL A 63 5.31 -9.76 2.07
N HIS A 64 5.88 -10.72 2.80
CA HIS A 64 5.84 -12.14 2.43
C HIS A 64 4.41 -12.68 2.37
N LEU A 65 3.55 -12.29 3.31
CA LEU A 65 2.14 -12.69 3.32
C LEU A 65 1.41 -12.17 2.08
N LEU A 66 1.61 -10.90 1.70
CA LEU A 66 1.06 -10.34 0.46
C LEU A 66 1.51 -11.15 -0.76
N LYS A 67 2.80 -11.47 -0.84
CA LYS A 67 3.36 -12.30 -1.91
C LYS A 67 2.77 -13.70 -1.91
N GLN A 68 2.61 -14.33 -0.75
CA GLN A 68 1.98 -15.65 -0.64
C GLN A 68 0.51 -15.62 -1.10
N ILE A 69 -0.22 -14.56 -0.80
CA ILE A 69 -1.63 -14.39 -1.21
C ILE A 69 -1.75 -14.28 -2.74
N LEU A 70 -0.79 -13.63 -3.41
CA LEU A 70 -0.85 -13.27 -4.82
C LEU A 70 -0.01 -14.18 -5.74
N GLY A 71 0.92 -14.95 -5.19
CA GLY A 71 1.83 -15.81 -5.94
C GLY A 71 2.61 -15.05 -7.02
N ASP A 72 2.81 -15.70 -8.17
CA ASP A 72 3.56 -15.16 -9.31
C ASP A 72 2.90 -13.92 -9.94
N THR A 73 1.62 -13.67 -9.65
CA THR A 73 0.90 -12.49 -10.13
C THR A 73 1.10 -11.26 -9.25
N CYS A 74 1.88 -11.38 -8.18
CA CYS A 74 2.11 -10.29 -7.25
C CYS A 74 2.94 -9.18 -7.91
N PRO A 75 2.41 -7.96 -8.07
CA PRO A 75 3.17 -6.83 -8.58
C PRO A 75 4.27 -6.40 -7.59
N SER A 76 4.99 -5.32 -7.91
CA SER A 76 5.93 -4.70 -6.99
C SER A 76 5.22 -4.28 -5.69
N VAL A 77 5.91 -4.39 -4.54
CA VAL A 77 5.35 -3.98 -3.25
C VAL A 77 5.98 -2.65 -2.84
N TRP A 78 5.12 -1.68 -2.55
CA TRP A 78 5.53 -0.39 -1.99
C TRP A 78 5.13 -0.36 -0.52
N CYS A 79 6.11 -0.31 0.37
CA CYS A 79 5.84 -0.32 1.82
C CYS A 79 5.60 1.11 2.30
N MET A 80 4.42 1.39 2.82
CA MET A 80 4.13 2.67 3.44
C MET A 80 4.67 2.68 4.87
N ILE A 81 5.74 3.43 5.08
CA ILE A 81 6.38 3.67 6.36
C ILE A 81 5.64 4.83 7.04
N GLU A 82 4.67 4.48 7.87
CA GLU A 82 3.75 5.45 8.47
C GLU A 82 3.44 5.19 9.95
N THR A 83 4.22 4.32 10.60
CA THR A 83 4.19 4.09 12.05
C THR A 83 5.60 4.22 12.62
N PRO A 84 5.76 4.51 13.93
CA PRO A 84 7.08 4.57 14.56
C PRO A 84 7.87 3.26 14.40
N LEU A 85 7.20 2.11 14.50
CA LEU A 85 7.85 0.82 14.35
C LEU A 85 8.26 0.54 12.90
N GLY A 86 7.44 0.93 11.93
CA GLY A 86 7.78 0.88 10.52
C GLY A 86 9.03 1.70 10.21
N VAL A 87 9.17 2.90 10.80
CA VAL A 87 10.39 3.73 10.66
C VAL A 87 11.62 3.01 11.18
N LEU A 88 11.55 2.41 12.37
CA LEU A 88 12.68 1.68 12.97
C LEU A 88 13.07 0.42 12.18
N ARG A 89 12.15 -0.14 11.38
CA ARG A 89 12.34 -1.37 10.60
C ARG A 89 12.53 -1.13 9.10
N ALA A 90 12.60 0.13 8.66
CA ALA A 90 12.65 0.50 7.26
C ALA A 90 13.84 -0.11 6.51
N GLU A 91 15.01 -0.25 7.17
CA GLU A 91 16.19 -0.91 6.58
C GLU A 91 15.89 -2.38 6.22
N ASN A 92 15.28 -3.14 7.13
CA ASN A 92 14.94 -4.54 6.89
C ASN A 92 13.91 -4.68 5.77
N LEU A 93 12.94 -3.76 5.69
CA LEU A 93 11.95 -3.73 4.63
C LEU A 93 12.60 -3.38 3.28
N ALA A 94 13.52 -2.41 3.24
CA ALA A 94 14.24 -2.03 2.03
C ALA A 94 15.19 -3.12 1.51
N ALA A 95 15.61 -4.06 2.37
CA ALA A 95 16.45 -5.18 1.98
C ALA A 95 15.70 -6.29 1.23
N LEU A 96 14.36 -6.28 1.25
CA LEU A 96 13.55 -7.29 0.55
C LEU A 96 13.53 -7.04 -0.96
N PRO A 97 13.82 -8.05 -1.81
CA PRO A 97 13.83 -7.89 -3.27
C PRO A 97 12.45 -7.56 -3.85
N GLU A 98 11.37 -7.87 -3.12
CA GLU A 98 9.99 -7.57 -3.50
C GLU A 98 9.59 -6.11 -3.30
N VAL A 99 10.34 -5.39 -2.47
CA VAL A 99 10.04 -4.02 -2.09
C VAL A 99 10.67 -3.08 -3.10
N GLY A 100 9.83 -2.51 -3.98
CA GLY A 100 10.28 -1.56 -5.00
C GLY A 100 10.44 -0.13 -4.48
N CYS A 101 9.74 0.23 -3.41
CA CYS A 101 9.74 1.59 -2.88
C CYS A 101 9.32 1.63 -1.40
N LEU A 102 9.91 2.55 -0.64
CA LEU A 102 9.42 2.97 0.67
C LEU A 102 8.67 4.29 0.53
N VAL A 103 7.42 4.34 0.99
CA VAL A 103 6.55 5.52 0.91
C VAL A 103 6.38 6.11 2.31
N MET A 104 6.72 7.38 2.51
CA MET A 104 6.52 8.03 3.82
C MET A 104 5.08 8.50 4.01
N GLY A 105 4.35 7.88 4.95
CA GLY A 105 3.02 8.32 5.37
C GLY A 105 3.08 9.29 6.54
N THR A 106 3.44 10.54 6.27
CA THR A 106 3.78 11.52 7.32
C THR A 106 2.61 11.91 8.22
N SER A 107 1.36 11.81 7.74
CA SER A 107 0.19 12.19 8.54
C SER A 107 -0.10 11.16 9.64
N ASP A 108 -0.18 9.88 9.29
CA ASP A 108 -0.34 8.79 10.25
C ASP A 108 0.89 8.70 11.16
N LEU A 109 2.09 8.85 10.61
CA LEU A 109 3.32 8.85 11.40
C LEU A 109 3.35 9.97 12.45
N SER A 110 2.92 11.18 12.10
CA SER A 110 2.86 12.30 13.06
C SER A 110 1.86 12.02 14.17
N ALA A 111 0.69 11.47 13.83
CA ALA A 111 -0.32 11.09 14.79
C ALA A 111 0.19 10.01 15.76
N ASP A 112 0.80 8.95 15.24
CA ASP A 112 1.30 7.82 16.03
C ASP A 112 2.56 8.17 16.85
N LEU A 113 3.37 9.13 16.40
CA LEU A 113 4.50 9.68 17.17
C LEU A 113 4.07 10.67 18.25
N HIS A 114 2.79 11.06 18.28
CA HIS A 114 2.30 12.17 19.09
C HIS A 114 3.10 13.46 18.84
N ALA A 115 3.53 13.65 17.60
CA ALA A 115 4.29 14.83 17.21
C ALA A 115 3.38 16.07 17.30
N GLU A 116 3.93 17.18 17.77
CA GLU A 116 3.22 18.45 17.67
C GLU A 116 2.97 18.77 16.19
N GLY A 117 1.72 19.10 15.86
CA GLY A 117 1.37 19.48 14.50
C GLY A 117 2.22 20.67 14.07
N GLY A 118 2.99 20.51 12.99
CA GLY A 118 3.54 21.66 12.28
C GLY A 118 2.39 22.62 11.95
N GLY A 119 2.62 23.92 12.13
CA GLY A 119 1.61 24.98 11.94
C GLY A 119 0.82 24.83 10.65
N GLU A 120 -0.36 25.46 10.62
CA GLU A 120 -1.38 25.42 9.56
C GLU A 120 -0.86 24.89 8.21
N ARG A 121 -1.42 23.76 7.76
CA ARG A 121 -1.29 23.35 6.36
C ARG A 121 -2.06 24.36 5.52
N THR A 122 -1.44 25.48 5.19
CA THR A 122 -1.98 26.42 4.20
C THR A 122 -2.14 25.65 2.88
N PRO A 123 -3.32 25.70 2.25
CA PRO A 123 -3.58 25.04 0.98
C PRO A 123 -2.64 25.51 -0.15
#